data_AF-A0A934D6J1-F1
#
_entry.id   AF-A0A934D6J1-F1
#
_cell.length_a   1.000
_cell.length_b   1.000
_cell.length_c   1.000
_cell.angle_alpha   90.00
_cell.angle_beta   90.00
_cell.angle_gamma   90.00
#
_symmetry.space_group_name_H-M   'P 1'
#
loop_
_entity.id
_entity.type
_entity.pdbx_description
1 polymer ?
#
loop_
_entity_poly.entity_id
_entity_poly.type
_entity_poly.pdbx_seq_one_letter_code
_entity_poly.pdbx_strand_id
1 'polypeptide(L)' 'MSGYSKERREWAVAQMLPPQSRRVPELAKASGISDVTLYNWRLIGASQGQTRLKRPVELH' A
#
# COMPACT_ATOMS: atom_id res chain seq x y z
N MET A 1 5.10 8.47 -16.46
CA MET A 1 5.41 7.28 -15.64
C MET A 1 5.60 7.71 -14.19
N SER A 2 4.51 7.94 -13.46
CA SER A 2 4.57 8.28 -12.04
C SER A 2 4.63 7.00 -11.22
N GLY A 3 5.78 6.32 -11.30
CA GLY A 3 6.08 5.20 -10.41
C GLY A 3 6.22 5.74 -9.00
N TYR A 4 5.31 5.34 -8.10
CA TYR A 4 5.34 5.71 -6.69
C TYR A 4 6.76 5.65 -6.13
N SER A 5 7.26 6.76 -5.57
CA SER A 5 8.57 6.78 -4.92
C SER A 5 8.65 5.69 -3.85
N LYS A 6 9.73 4.92 -3.84
CA LYS A 6 9.97 3.81 -2.90
C LYS A 6 9.71 4.22 -1.44
N GLU A 7 10.10 5.45 -1.09
CA GLU A 7 9.88 6.05 0.22
C GLU A 7 8.40 6.14 0.61
N ARG A 8 7.51 6.49 -0.32
CA ARG A 8 6.07 6.58 -0.06
C ARG A 8 5.47 5.19 0.20
N ARG A 9 5.95 4.18 -0.52
CA ARG A 9 5.55 2.78 -0.31
C ARG A 9 6.00 2.28 1.06
N GLU A 10 7.25 2.51 1.41
CA GLU A 10 7.82 2.09 2.69
C GLU A 10 7.15 2.78 3.87
N TRP A 11 6.90 4.09 3.74
CA TRP A 11 6.12 4.84 4.73
C TRP A 11 4.72 4.24 4.90
N ALA A 12 3.97 4.04 3.82
CA ALA A 12 2.61 3.50 3.89
C ALA A 12 2.57 2.09 4.51
N VAL A 13 3.53 1.22 4.17
CA VAL A 13 3.64 -0.13 4.76
C VAL A 13 3.96 -0.05 6.25
N ALA A 14 4.91 0.79 6.66
CA ALA A 14 5.23 0.97 8.08
C ALA A 14 4.01 1.43 8.90
N GLN A 15 3.18 2.31 8.32
CA GLN A 15 1.94 2.76 8.95
C GLN A 15 0.89 1.65 9.11
N MET A 16 0.83 0.69 8.18
CA MET A 16 -0.13 -0.42 8.23
C MET A 16 0.28 -1.55 9.19
N LEU A 17 1.56 -1.58 9.59
CA LEU A 17 2.11 -2.60 10.49
C LEU A 17 2.08 -2.14 11.96
N PRO A 18 2.14 -3.08 12.92
CA PRO A 18 2.38 -2.73 14.32
C PRO A 18 3.68 -1.94 14.49
N PRO A 19 3.76 -0.94 15.38
CA PRO A 19 2.76 -0.57 16.39
C PRO A 19 1.66 0.39 15.90
N GLN A 20 1.80 0.99 14.71
CA GLN A 20 0.91 2.06 14.26
C GLN A 20 -0.46 1.53 13.82
N SER A 21 -0.52 0.37 13.16
CA SER A 21 -1.76 -0.31 12.72
C SER A 21 -2.80 0.62 12.08
N ARG A 22 -2.36 1.64 11.35
CA ARG A 22 -3.25 2.63 10.72
C ARG A 22 -4.14 1.98 9.67
N ARG A 23 -5.34 2.54 9.51
CA ARG A 23 -6.34 2.05 8.56
C ARG A 23 -5.95 2.42 7.13
N VAL A 24 -6.08 1.44 6.24
CA VAL A 24 -5.88 1.59 4.78
C VAL A 24 -6.61 2.82 4.19
N PRO A 25 -7.91 3.07 4.44
CA PRO A 25 -8.60 4.23 3.86
C PRO A 25 -8.07 5.59 4.32
N GLU A 26 -7.47 5.69 5.52
CA GLU A 26 -6.85 6.94 5.97
C GLU A 26 -5.52 7.17 5.27
N LEU A 27 -4.74 6.11 5.11
CA LEU A 27 -3.49 6.14 4.37
C LEU A 27 -3.72 6.40 2.87
N ALA A 28 -4.82 5.91 2.31
CA ALA A 28 -5.19 6.19 0.93
C ALA A 28 -5.38 7.69 0.68
N LYS A 29 -6.12 8.35 1.58
CA LYS A 29 -6.34 9.80 1.54
C LYS A 29 -5.05 10.59 1.76
N ALA A 30 -4.18 10.15 2.67
CA ALA A 30 -2.94 10.87 2.99
C ALA A 30 -1.83 10.67 1.94
N SER A 31 -1.73 9.47 1.35
CA SER A 31 -0.68 9.12 0.39
C SER A 31 -1.10 9.29 -1.07
N GLY A 32 -2.39 9.47 -1.35
CA GLY A 32 -2.94 9.48 -2.71
C GLY A 32 -2.85 8.12 -3.41
N ILE A 33 -2.68 7.04 -2.64
CA ILE A 33 -2.60 5.68 -3.15
C ILE A 33 -3.98 5.05 -2.99
N SER A 34 -4.47 4.33 -3.99
CA SER A 34 -5.72 3.59 -3.84
C SER A 34 -5.63 2.61 -2.67
N ASP A 35 -6.71 2.58 -1.88
CA ASP A 35 -7.01 1.58 -0.88
C ASP A 35 -6.68 0.15 -1.32
N VAL A 36 -7.03 -0.23 -2.55
CA VAL A 36 -6.73 -1.56 -3.13
C VAL A 36 -5.21 -1.83 -3.15
N THR A 37 -4.40 -0.85 -3.52
CA THR A 37 -2.93 -1.00 -3.57
C THR A 37 -2.34 -1.13 -2.18
N LEU A 38 -2.86 -0.36 -1.21
CA LEU A 38 -2.46 -0.45 0.19
C LEU A 38 -2.85 -1.79 0.82
N TYR A 39 -4.05 -2.30 0.53
CA TYR A 39 -4.46 -3.66 0.93
C TYR A 39 -3.50 -4.71 0.38
N ASN A 40 -3.14 -4.61 -0.90
CA ASN A 40 -2.16 -5.50 -1.52
C ASN A 40 -0.80 -5.45 -0.82
N TRP A 41 -0.33 -4.26 -0.45
CA TRP A 41 0.93 -4.12 0.28
C TRP A 41 0.87 -4.64 1.70
N ARG A 42 -0.27 -4.48 2.39
CA ARG A 42 -0.49 -5.07 3.70
C ARG A 42 -0.43 -6.59 3.64
N LEU A 43 -1.03 -7.20 2.62
CA LEU A 43 -0.95 -8.63 2.39
C LEU A 43 0.50 -9.05 2.11
N ILE A 44 1.19 -8.42 1.16
CA ILE A 44 2.60 -8.72 0.82
C ILE A 44 3.55 -8.52 2.02
N GLY A 45 3.33 -7.49 2.84
CA GLY A 45 4.14 -7.22 4.03
C GLY A 45 3.90 -8.22 5.16
N ALA A 46 2.68 -8.76 5.26
CA ALA A 46 2.34 -9.81 6.22
C ALA A 46 2.74 -11.22 5.72
N SER A 47 2.73 -11.44 4.40
CA SER A 47 3.08 -12.70 3.75
C SER A 47 4.33 -12.51 2.88
N GLN A 48 5.51 -12.80 3.43
CA GLN A 48 6.75 -13.08 2.68
C GLN A 48 6.62 -14.34 1.80
N GLY A 49 5.60 -14.40 0.95
CA GLY A 49 5.27 -15.58 0.17
C GLY A 49 3.97 -15.41 -0.61
N GLN A 50 4.14 -15.17 -1.91
CA GLN A 50 3.18 -15.49 -2.96
C GLN A 50 1.88 -14.66 -2.99
N THR A 51 1.78 -13.73 -3.92
CA THR A 51 1.25 -14.05 -5.26
C THR A 51 1.21 -12.80 -6.13
N ARG A 52 1.57 -13.05 -7.39
CA ARG A 52 1.74 -12.12 -8.51
C ARG A 52 0.37 -11.72 -9.08
N LEU A 53 0.25 -10.46 -9.51
CA LEU A 53 -0.79 -9.87 -10.39
C LEU A 53 -2.12 -9.50 -9.70
N LYS A 54 -2.76 -8.35 -9.95
CA LYS A 54 -2.96 -7.64 -11.24
C LYS A 54 -2.84 -6.11 -11.09
N ARG A 55 -2.59 -5.47 -12.25
CA ARG A 55 -2.35 -4.05 -12.50
C ARG A 55 -3.19 -3.11 -11.60
N PRO A 56 -2.58 -2.05 -11.05
CA PRO A 56 -3.35 -0.99 -10.40
C PRO A 56 -4.23 -0.34 -11.49
N VAL A 57 -5.54 -0.46 -11.37
CA VAL A 57 -6.46 0.41 -12.10
C VAL A 57 -6.24 1.80 -11.49
N GLU A 58 -5.62 2.69 -12.25
CA GLU A 58 -5.50 4.11 -11.90
C GLU A 58 -6.92 4.68 -11.86
N LEU A 59 -7.46 4.82 -10.65
CA LEU A 59 -8.62 5.67 -10.39
C LEU A 59 -8.11 7.10 -10.38
N HIS A 60 -8.55 7.87 -11.39
CA HIS A 60 -8.32 9.30 -11.56
C HIS A 60 -8.87 10.13 -10.40
#